data_AF-A0A197SRP9-F1
#
_entry.id   AF-A0A197SRP9-F1
#
_cell.length_a   1.000
_cell.length_b   1.000
_cell.length_c   1.000
_cell.angle_alpha   90.00
_cell.angle_beta   90.00
_cell.angle_gamma   90.00
#
_symmetry.space_group_name_H-M   'P 1'
#
loop_
_entity.id
_entity.type
_entity.pdbx_description
1 polymer ?
#
loop_
_entity_poly.entity_id
_entity_poly.type
_entity_poly.pdbx_seq_one_letter_code
_entity_poly.pdbx_strand_id
1 'polypeptide(L)' 'MRVGVVAAGVGLWTRDGVLRLPCATAAAPCSVAAVPAPADLPRPAPVPLKPQAPRPVPLAQAPLTGRQ' A
#
# COMPACT_ATOMS: atom_id res chain seq x y z
N MET A 1 -17.47 17.83 3.53
CA MET A 1 -17.55 16.38 3.24
C MET A 1 -16.44 15.70 4.04
N ARG A 2 -16.75 15.08 5.19
CA ARG A 2 -15.75 14.40 6.02
C ARG A 2 -15.73 12.93 5.61
N VAL A 3 -14.59 12.46 5.10
CA VAL A 3 -14.36 11.03 4.86
C VAL A 3 -14.18 10.39 6.24
N GLY A 4 -15.10 9.52 6.63
CA GLY A 4 -14.95 8.73 7.85
C GLY A 4 -13.77 7.77 7.67
N VAL A 5 -12.82 7.80 8.61
CA VAL A 5 -11.73 6.81 8.67
C VAL A 5 -12.36 5.45 9.00
N VAL A 6 -12.28 4.51 8.05
CA VAL A 6 -12.54 3.09 8.32
C VAL A 6 -11.31 2.57 9.05
N ALA A 7 -11.45 2.11 10.29
CA ALA A 7 -10.36 1.46 11.00
C ALA A 7 -9.92 0.22 10.20
N ALA A 8 -8.74 0.28 9.59
CA ALA A 8 -8.17 -0.86 8.88
C ALA A 8 -7.82 -1.94 9.91
N GLY A 9 -8.64 -3.00 9.98
CA GLY A 9 -8.36 -4.15 10.85
C GLY A 9 -9.54 -5.08 11.20
N VAL A 10 -10.80 -4.71 10.94
CA VAL A 10 -11.98 -5.47 11.47
C VAL A 10 -13.02 -5.89 10.42
N GLY A 11 -12.62 -6.10 9.17
CA GLY A 11 -13.53 -6.58 8.11
C GLY A 11 -13.59 -8.11 8.01
N LEU A 12 -14.76 -8.66 7.65
CA LEU A 12 -14.96 -10.09 7.37
C LEU A 12 -15.01 -10.32 5.85
N TRP A 13 -14.13 -11.16 5.32
CA TRP A 13 -14.22 -11.65 3.94
C TRP A 13 -15.26 -12.77 3.83
N THR A 14 -16.19 -12.63 2.88
CA THR A 14 -17.11 -13.71 2.51
C THR A 14 -16.49 -14.62 1.44
N ARG A 15 -17.07 -15.82 1.28
CA ARG A 15 -16.67 -16.75 0.21
C ARG A 15 -16.92 -16.19 -1.20
N ASP A 16 -17.87 -15.28 -1.33
CA ASP A 16 -18.20 -14.60 -2.59
C ASP A 16 -17.22 -13.47 -2.95
N GLY A 17 -16.13 -13.30 -2.18
CA GLY A 17 -15.14 -12.27 -2.44
C GLY A 17 -15.62 -10.87 -2.09
N VAL A 18 -16.49 -10.72 -1.08
CA VAL A 18 -16.94 -9.42 -0.58
C VAL A 18 -16.40 -9.19 0.82
N LEU A 19 -15.75 -8.05 1.05
CA LEU A 19 -15.32 -7.60 2.35
C LEU A 19 -16.44 -6.82 3.03
N ARG A 20 -16.92 -7.32 4.17
CA ARG A 20 -17.90 -6.65 5.04
C ARG A 20 -17.17 -5.84 6.10
N LEU A 21 -17.33 -4.52 6.07
CA LEU A 21 -16.67 -3.60 7.00
C LEU A 21 -17.70 -2.86 7.85
N PRO A 22 -17.58 -2.87 9.18
CA PRO A 22 -18.29 -1.91 10.03
C PRO A 22 -18.03 -0.49 9.53
N CYS A 23 -19.10 0.27 9.30
CA CYS A 23 -19.02 1.62 8.75
C CYS A 23 -20.00 2.53 9.49
N ALA A 24 -19.48 3.54 10.16
CA ALA A 24 -20.27 4.57 10.83
C ALA A 24 -20.12 5.88 10.06
N THR A 25 -21.22 6.38 9.51
CA THR A 25 -21.31 7.70 8.88
C THR A 25 -22.42 8.51 9.54
N ALA A 26 -22.44 9.83 9.33
CA ALA A 26 -23.51 10.68 9.87
C ALA A 26 -24.91 10.29 9.36
N ALA A 27 -25.00 9.80 8.12
CA ALA A 27 -26.26 9.33 7.52
C ALA A 27 -26.60 7.89 7.93
N ALA A 28 -25.60 7.08 8.33
CA ALA A 28 -25.76 5.68 8.66
C ALA A 28 -24.78 5.29 9.79
N PRO A 29 -25.16 5.50 11.06
CA PRO A 29 -24.23 5.40 12.21
C PRO A 29 -23.82 3.96 12.56
N CYS A 30 -24.61 2.96 12.19
CA CYS A 30 -24.37 1.55 12.53
C CYS A 30 -24.39 0.62 11.30
N SER A 31 -23.85 1.08 10.17
CA SER A 31 -23.94 0.35 8.92
C SER A 31 -22.80 -0.65 8.71
N VAL A 32 -22.97 -1.52 7.71
CA VAL A 32 -21.92 -2.41 7.21
C VAL A 32 -21.73 -2.14 5.73
N ALA A 33 -20.55 -1.68 5.34
CA ALA A 33 -20.18 -1.49 3.95
C ALA A 33 -19.85 -2.83 3.29
N ALA A 34 -20.25 -3.00 2.03
CA ALA A 34 -19.88 -4.12 1.18
C ALA A 34 -18.87 -3.65 0.14
N VAL A 35 -17.65 -4.19 0.19
CA VAL A 35 -16.58 -3.83 -0.74
C VAL A 35 -16.22 -5.08 -1.55
N PRO A 36 -16.38 -5.09 -2.88
CA PRO A 36 -15.96 -6.21 -3.70
C PRO A 36 -14.44 -6.38 -3.65
N ALA A 37 -13.96 -7.61 -3.82
CA ALA A 37 -12.54 -7.88 -3.99
C ALA A 37 -11.98 -7.02 -5.14
N PRO A 38 -10.77 -6.45 -4.97
CA PRO A 38 -10.07 -5.84 -6.08
C PRO A 38 -9.95 -6.85 -7.23
N ALA A 39 -10.14 -6.37 -8.46
CA ALA A 39 -9.94 -7.21 -9.63
C ALA A 39 -8.49 -7.71 -9.66
N ASP A 40 -8.29 -8.97 -10.04
CA ASP A 40 -6.97 -9.52 -10.27
C ASP A 40 -6.42 -8.92 -11.57
N LEU A 41 -5.74 -7.79 -11.44
CA LEU A 41 -5.08 -7.13 -12.54
C LEU A 41 -3.75 -7.82 -12.82
N PRO A 42 -3.36 -8.00 -14.09
CA PRO A 42 -2.07 -8.57 -14.44
C PRO A 42 -0.95 -7.84 -13.68
N ARG A 43 -0.17 -8.60 -12.92
CA ARG A 43 1.02 -8.03 -12.28
C ARG A 43 1.92 -7.48 -13.39
N PRO A 44 2.38 -6.22 -13.30
CA PRO A 44 3.36 -5.70 -14.23
C PRO A 44 4.55 -6.65 -14.30
N ALA A 45 5.00 -6.96 -15.51
CA ALA A 45 6.20 -7.78 -15.70
C ALA A 45 7.35 -7.16 -14.89
N PRO A 46 8.21 -7.98 -14.24
CA PRO A 46 9.39 -7.47 -13.57
C PRO A 46 10.20 -6.65 -14.56
N VAL A 47 10.28 -5.33 -14.34
CA VAL A 47 11.21 -4.49 -15.07
C VAL A 47 12.62 -4.90 -14.64
N PRO A 48 13.53 -5.24 -15.58
CA PRO A 48 14.91 -5.49 -15.25
C PRO A 48 15.46 -4.32 -14.44
N LEU A 49 15.94 -4.59 -13.23
CA LEU A 49 16.55 -3.58 -12.38
C LEU A 49 17.82 -3.11 -13.11
N LYS A 50 17.78 -1.91 -13.71
CA LYS A 50 19.01 -1.25 -14.16
C LYS A 50 19.95 -1.17 -12.95
N PRO A 51 21.26 -1.42 -13.11
CA PRO A 51 22.23 -1.18 -12.05
C PRO A 51 22.00 0.22 -11.49
N GLN A 52 21.55 0.29 -10.23
CA GLN A 52 21.36 1.58 -9.58
C GLN A 52 22.75 2.18 -9.45
N ALA A 53 22.95 3.38 -9.99
CA ALA A 53 24.17 4.12 -9.76
C ALA A 53 24.43 4.16 -8.23
N PRO A 54 25.66 3.93 -7.77
CA PRO A 54 25.99 4.00 -6.36
C PRO A 54 25.43 5.29 -5.78
N ARG A 55 24.66 5.18 -4.69
CA ARG A 55 24.14 6.38 -4.03
C ARG A 55 25.33 7.21 -3.58
N PRO A 56 25.32 8.53 -3.77
CA PRO A 56 26.37 9.40 -3.26
C PRO A 56 26.52 9.17 -1.75
N VAL A 57 27.70 8.73 -1.32
CA VAL A 57 28.06 8.68 0.09
C VAL A 57 28.71 10.03 0.47
N PRO A 58 28.47 10.56 1.68
CA PRO A 58 29.19 11.72 2.17
C PRO A 58 30.71 11.55 2.03
N LEU A 59 31.43 12.63 1.72
CA LEU A 59 32.87 12.60 1.44
C LEU A 59 33.70 11.98 2.57
N ALA A 60 33.26 12.13 3.82
CA ALA A 60 33.91 11.51 4.99
C ALA A 60 33.79 9.97 5.03
N GLN A 61 32.83 9.41 4.27
CA GLN A 61 32.52 7.97 4.20
C GLN A 61 32.92 7.37 2.85
N ALA A 62 33.39 8.18 1.90
CA ALA A 62 33.90 7.69 0.64
C ALA A 62 35.23 6.94 0.89
N PRO A 63 35.47 5.82 0.21
CA PRO A 63 36.80 5.22 0.20
C PRO A 63 37.76 6.16 -0.53
N LEU A 64 38.44 7.02 0.22
CA LEU A 64 39.38 8.05 -0.28
C LEU A 64 40.68 7.44 -0.85
N THR A 65 40.75 6.12 -1.00
CA THR A 65 41.95 5.35 -1.40
C THR A 65 42.33 5.50 -2.88
N GLY A 66 41.89 6.57 -3.56
CA GLY A 66 42.09 6.81 -4.99
C GLY A 66 43.28 7.70 -5.36
N ARG A 67 44.28 7.86 -4.47
CA ARG A 67 45.57 8.47 -4.81
C ARG A 67 46.70 7.49 -4.53
N GLN A 68 47.04 6.68 -5.52
CA GLN A 68 48.38 6.16 -5.80
C GLN A 68 48.49 6.03 -7.32
#